data_AF-A0A0N4T1M1-F1
#
_entry.id   AF-A0A0N4T1M1-F1
#
_cell.length_a   1.000
_cell.length_b   1.000
_cell.length_c   1.000
_cell.angle_alpha   90.00
_cell.angle_beta   90.00
_cell.angle_gamma   90.00
#
_symmetry.space_group_name_H-M   'P 1'
#
loop_
_entity.id
_entity.type
_entity.pdbx_description
1 polymer ?
#
loop_
_entity_poly.entity_id
_entity_poly.type
_entity_poly.pdbx_seq_one_letter_code
_entity_poly.pdbx_strand_id
1 'polypeptide(L)'
;MGTISYSFIITIVLEIVIHCSYVETNEEKGSRCLKECLKSILKFERSFTFQFENFEKICEKLESAALCSQKCSPPDQYRFYHYTTFYRLHCIDFYEELENQLNCLKKASPDVDKSKFVVFDLINFWY
;
A
#
# COMPACT_ATOMS: atom_id res chain seq x y z
N MET A 1 34.56 8.27 -13.13
CA MET A 1 33.45 9.00 -12.47
C MET A 1 32.49 9.46 -13.55
N GLY A 2 31.40 8.73 -13.75
CA GLY A 2 30.37 9.10 -14.74
C GLY A 2 29.39 10.07 -14.11
N THR A 3 29.29 11.29 -14.64
CA THR A 3 28.28 12.26 -14.23
C THR A 3 26.94 11.82 -14.81
N ILE A 4 26.02 11.36 -13.96
CA ILE A 4 24.64 11.10 -14.36
C ILE A 4 24.02 12.45 -14.73
N SER A 5 23.63 12.61 -16.00
CA SER A 5 23.04 13.85 -16.51
C SER A 5 21.70 14.11 -15.82
N TYR A 6 21.44 15.37 -15.45
CA TYR A 6 20.14 15.82 -14.91
C TYR A 6 18.96 15.38 -15.78
N SER A 7 19.16 15.30 -17.10
CA SER A 7 18.14 14.81 -18.03
C SER A 7 17.74 13.36 -17.77
N PHE A 8 18.68 12.51 -17.34
CA PHE A 8 18.43 11.09 -17.08
C PHE A 8 17.64 10.90 -15.78
N ILE A 9 17.94 11.71 -14.76
CA ILE A 9 17.18 11.74 -13.50
C ILE A 9 15.74 12.20 -13.76
N ILE A 10 15.55 13.24 -14.57
CA ILE A 10 14.22 13.73 -14.93
C ILE A 10 13.41 12.65 -15.64
N THR A 11 14.00 11.91 -16.59
CA THR A 11 13.31 10.82 -17.30
C THR A 11 12.89 9.70 -16.35
N ILE A 12 13.77 9.25 -15.45
CA ILE A 12 13.45 8.21 -14.45
C ILE A 12 12.32 8.68 -13.53
N VAL A 13 12.38 9.92 -13.03
CA VAL A 13 11.34 10.49 -12.18
C VAL A 13 10.01 10.59 -12.94
N LEU A 14 10.03 11.00 -14.22
CA LEU A 14 8.84 11.06 -15.05
C LEU A 14 8.23 9.68 -15.28
N GLU A 15 9.04 8.67 -15.57
CA GLU A 15 8.60 7.29 -15.75
C GLU A 15 8.01 6.70 -14.47
N ILE A 16 8.63 6.93 -13.32
CA ILE A 16 8.10 6.54 -12.00
C ILE A 16 6.77 7.25 -11.73
N VAL A 17 6.69 8.57 -11.95
CA VAL A 17 5.45 9.34 -11.76
C VAL A 17 4.36 8.83 -12.70
N ILE A 18 4.66 8.52 -13.95
CA ILE A 18 3.69 7.98 -14.92
C ILE A 18 3.23 6.58 -14.50
N HIS A 19 4.13 5.71 -14.05
CA HIS A 19 3.78 4.39 -13.53
C HIS A 19 2.93 4.47 -12.25
N CYS A 20 3.23 5.40 -11.33
CA CYS A 20 2.43 5.64 -10.13
C CYS A 20 1.05 6.26 -10.46
N SER A 21 0.99 7.21 -11.40
CA SER A 21 -0.24 7.90 -11.83
C SER A 21 -1.21 6.96 -12.57
N TYR A 22 -0.67 5.97 -13.30
CA TYR A 22 -1.49 4.97 -13.99
C TYR A 22 -2.28 4.09 -13.02
N VAL A 23 -1.79 3.93 -11.79
CA VAL A 23 -2.46 3.11 -10.78
C VAL A 23 -3.61 3.85 -10.09
N GLU A 24 -3.55 5.17 -9.97
CA GLU A 24 -4.62 5.95 -9.33
C GLU A 24 -5.88 6.12 -10.21
N THR A 25 -5.79 5.92 -11.54
CA THR A 25 -6.88 6.28 -12.47
C THR A 25 -7.83 5.13 -12.87
N ASN A 26 -7.73 3.94 -12.28
CA ASN A 26 -8.53 2.77 -12.71
C ASN A 26 -9.39 2.11 -11.60
N GLU A 27 -10.03 2.90 -10.75
CA GLU A 27 -11.10 2.38 -9.88
C GLU A 27 -12.26 1.74 -10.70
N GLU A 28 -12.53 2.21 -11.91
CA GLU A 28 -13.65 1.69 -12.72
C GLU A 28 -13.36 0.38 -13.47
N LYS A 29 -12.11 0.10 -13.88
CA LYS A 29 -11.75 -1.05 -14.77
C LYS A 29 -11.18 -2.28 -14.06
N GLY A 30 -11.47 -2.48 -12.77
CA GLY A 30 -11.17 -3.76 -12.10
C GLY A 30 -12.00 -4.92 -12.66
N SER A 31 -11.38 -6.09 -12.89
CA SER A 31 -12.12 -7.31 -13.24
C SER A 31 -13.11 -7.71 -12.13
N ARG A 32 -14.12 -8.52 -12.44
CA ARG A 32 -15.06 -9.01 -11.41
C ARG A 32 -14.32 -9.75 -10.27
N CYS A 33 -13.33 -10.58 -10.63
CA CYS A 33 -12.51 -11.31 -9.65
C CYS A 33 -11.78 -10.36 -8.70
N LEU A 34 -11.09 -9.35 -9.25
CA LEU A 34 -10.36 -8.37 -8.46
C LEU A 34 -11.28 -7.57 -7.52
N LYS A 35 -12.44 -7.13 -8.03
CA LYS A 35 -13.44 -6.39 -7.24
C LYS A 35 -14.00 -7.24 -6.10
N GLU A 36 -14.23 -8.53 -6.32
CA GLU A 36 -14.68 -9.45 -5.28
C GLU A 36 -13.64 -9.63 -4.18
N CYS A 37 -12.37 -9.84 -4.53
CA CYS A 37 -11.30 -10.01 -3.55
C CYS A 37 -10.98 -8.71 -2.77
N LEU A 38 -11.13 -7.54 -3.40
CA LEU A 38 -10.90 -6.25 -2.75
C LEU A 38 -12.10 -5.75 -1.91
N LYS A 39 -13.28 -6.36 -2.03
CA LYS A 39 -14.53 -5.84 -1.47
C LYS A 39 -14.48 -5.58 0.05
N SER A 40 -13.77 -6.40 0.81
CA SER A 40 -13.59 -6.23 2.26
C SER A 40 -12.57 -5.13 2.58
N ILE A 41 -11.55 -4.95 1.75
CA ILE A 41 -10.44 -4.01 1.95
C ILE A 41 -10.82 -2.59 1.56
N LEU A 42 -11.61 -2.41 0.49
CA LEU A 42 -12.04 -1.09 0.00
C LEU A 42 -12.91 -0.31 1.00
N LYS A 43 -13.38 -0.97 2.06
CA LYS A 43 -14.15 -0.35 3.15
C LYS A 43 -13.27 0.22 4.26
N PHE A 44 -11.98 -0.09 4.25
CA PHE A 44 -11.06 0.41 5.26
C PHE A 44 -10.73 1.86 4.98
N GLU A 45 -10.67 2.64 6.06
CA GLU A 45 -10.13 3.98 5.98
C GLU A 45 -8.62 3.91 5.69
N ARG A 46 -8.13 4.82 4.86
CA ARG A 46 -6.69 4.96 4.59
C ARG A 46 -6.10 6.00 5.55
N SER A 47 -5.87 5.57 6.78
CA SER A 47 -5.15 6.33 7.80
C SER A 47 -4.33 5.38 8.67
N PHE A 48 -3.19 5.84 9.19
CA PHE A 48 -2.37 5.06 10.09
C PHE A 48 -3.08 4.79 11.40
N THR A 49 -3.88 5.73 11.90
CA THR A 49 -4.68 5.54 13.12
C THR A 49 -5.68 4.43 12.94
N PHE A 50 -6.49 4.46 11.88
CA PHE A 50 -7.42 3.37 11.60
C PHE A 50 -6.68 2.04 11.46
N GLN A 51 -5.55 2.04 10.76
CA GLN A 51 -4.77 0.84 10.52
C GLN A 51 -4.25 0.22 11.82
N PHE A 52 -3.58 0.99 12.68
CA PHE A 52 -2.99 0.45 13.91
C PHE A 52 -4.05 0.13 14.96
N GLU A 53 -5.15 0.89 15.03
CA GLU A 53 -6.30 0.56 15.89
C GLU A 53 -6.96 -0.76 15.50
N ASN A 54 -6.98 -1.08 14.21
CA ASN A 54 -7.64 -2.28 13.66
C ASN A 54 -6.65 -3.30 13.10
N PHE A 55 -5.39 -3.29 13.56
CA PHE A 55 -4.27 -3.98 12.95
C PHE A 55 -4.53 -5.47 12.66
N GLU A 56 -4.84 -6.26 13.70
CA GLU A 56 -5.11 -7.70 13.56
C GLU A 56 -6.22 -7.98 12.55
N LYS A 57 -7.33 -7.24 12.66
CA LYS A 57 -8.49 -7.39 11.77
C LYS A 57 -8.16 -7.06 10.33
N ILE A 58 -7.34 -6.03 10.10
CA ILE A 58 -6.89 -5.66 8.75
C ILE A 58 -5.99 -6.76 8.19
N CYS A 59 -5.05 -7.28 8.98
CA CYS A 59 -4.16 -8.35 8.56
C CYS A 59 -4.92 -9.64 8.23
N GLU A 60 -5.88 -10.06 9.05
CA GLU A 60 -6.75 -11.22 8.78
C GLU A 60 -7.52 -11.07 7.46
N LYS A 61 -8.08 -9.87 7.21
CA LYS A 61 -8.84 -9.61 5.98
C LYS A 61 -7.94 -9.52 4.77
N LEU A 62 -6.72 -9.01 4.89
CA LEU A 62 -5.72 -8.99 3.81
C LEU A 62 -5.27 -10.39 3.44
N GLU A 63 -5.00 -11.24 4.43
CA GLU A 63 -4.63 -12.64 4.18
C GLU A 63 -5.74 -13.37 3.42
N SER A 64 -6.98 -13.25 3.89
CA SER A 64 -8.15 -13.83 3.23
C SER A 64 -8.32 -13.31 1.79
N ALA A 65 -8.11 -12.01 1.57
CA ALA A 65 -8.20 -11.38 0.27
C ALA A 65 -7.04 -11.77 -0.66
N ALA A 66 -5.84 -11.97 -0.11
CA ALA A 66 -4.67 -12.45 -0.85
C ALA A 66 -4.91 -13.88 -1.35
N LEU A 67 -5.44 -14.78 -0.50
CA LEU A 67 -5.85 -16.12 -0.89
C LEU A 67 -6.93 -16.11 -1.98
N CYS A 68 -7.89 -15.17 -1.90
CA CYS A 68 -8.87 -14.96 -2.98
C CYS A 68 -8.18 -14.58 -4.29
N SER A 69 -7.24 -13.63 -4.25
CA SER A 69 -6.59 -13.07 -5.44
C SER A 69 -5.79 -14.09 -6.24
N GLN A 70 -5.27 -15.14 -5.59
CA GLN A 70 -4.52 -16.23 -6.25
C GLN A 70 -5.34 -16.94 -7.35
N LYS A 71 -6.68 -16.87 -7.28
CA LYS A 71 -7.59 -17.43 -8.29
C LYS A 71 -7.84 -16.49 -9.47
N CYS A 72 -7.45 -15.22 -9.35
CA CYS A 72 -7.60 -14.22 -10.39
C CYS A 72 -6.45 -14.30 -11.41
N SER A 73 -6.60 -13.57 -12.52
CA SER A 73 -5.56 -13.48 -13.56
C SER A 73 -4.26 -12.86 -13.02
N PRO A 74 -3.07 -13.17 -13.59
CA PRO A 74 -1.82 -12.57 -13.14
C PRO A 74 -1.81 -11.02 -13.12
N PRO A 75 -2.41 -10.32 -14.11
CA PRO A 75 -2.58 -8.86 -14.04
C PRO A 75 -3.44 -8.39 -12.86
N ASP A 76 -4.49 -9.14 -12.50
CA ASP A 76 -5.32 -8.81 -11.34
C ASP A 76 -4.61 -9.08 -10.02
N GLN A 77 -3.80 -10.14 -9.95
CA GLN A 77 -2.93 -10.40 -8.79
C GLN A 77 -1.96 -9.23 -8.57
N TYR A 78 -1.28 -8.78 -9.62
CA TYR A 78 -0.39 -7.61 -9.54
C TYR A 78 -1.12 -6.36 -9.03
N ARG A 79 -2.31 -6.07 -9.59
CA ARG A 79 -3.15 -4.95 -9.14
C ARG A 79 -3.59 -5.10 -7.69
N PHE A 80 -3.97 -6.30 -7.26
CA PHE A 80 -4.34 -6.57 -5.87
C PHE A 80 -3.20 -6.21 -4.92
N TYR A 81 -1.98 -6.67 -5.20
CA TYR A 81 -0.82 -6.36 -4.38
C TYR A 81 -0.52 -4.86 -4.32
N HIS A 82 -0.70 -4.15 -5.43
CA HIS A 82 -0.52 -2.69 -5.46
C HIS A 82 -1.62 -1.94 -4.67
N TYR A 83 -2.89 -2.32 -4.83
CA TYR A 83 -4.00 -1.69 -4.09
C TYR A 83 -3.90 -1.87 -2.58
N THR A 84 -3.31 -2.99 -2.15
CA THR A 84 -3.20 -3.36 -0.74
C THR A 84 -1.87 -2.95 -0.09
N THR A 85 -0.92 -2.38 -0.85
CA THR A 85 0.43 -2.03 -0.37
C THR A 85 0.44 -1.29 0.96
N PHE A 86 -0.41 -0.26 1.13
CA PHE A 86 -0.48 0.55 2.36
C PHE A 86 -0.62 -0.32 3.61
N TYR A 87 -1.56 -1.26 3.58
CA TYR A 87 -1.81 -2.14 4.70
C TYR A 87 -0.84 -3.32 4.75
N ARG A 88 -0.44 -3.85 3.58
CA ARG A 88 0.34 -5.09 3.46
C ARG A 88 1.73 -5.01 4.08
N LEU A 89 2.41 -3.87 3.92
CA LEU A 89 3.75 -3.65 4.49
C LEU A 89 3.79 -3.99 5.99
N HIS A 90 2.75 -3.59 6.72
CA HIS A 90 2.69 -3.75 8.16
C HIS A 90 2.23 -5.16 8.58
N CYS A 91 1.46 -5.84 7.73
CA CYS A 91 0.90 -7.15 8.06
C CYS A 91 1.78 -8.33 7.67
N ILE A 92 2.68 -8.19 6.69
CA ILE A 92 3.51 -9.29 6.19
C ILE A 92 4.97 -9.11 6.62
N ASP A 93 5.52 -7.90 6.44
CA ASP A 93 6.96 -7.71 6.57
C ASP A 93 7.39 -7.34 8.00
N PHE A 94 6.50 -6.76 8.80
CA PHE A 94 6.83 -6.22 10.13
C PHE A 94 5.89 -6.67 11.26
N TYR A 95 5.14 -7.76 11.08
CA TYR A 95 4.04 -8.12 12.00
C TYR A 95 4.52 -8.25 13.46
N GLU A 96 5.56 -9.05 13.73
CA GLU A 96 6.05 -9.30 15.09
C GLU A 96 6.67 -8.05 15.75
N GLU A 97 7.39 -7.24 14.97
CA GLU A 97 8.05 -6.02 15.47
C GLU A 97 7.02 -4.93 15.78
N LEU A 98 5.99 -4.80 14.93
CA LEU A 98 4.90 -3.85 15.12
C LEU A 98 3.96 -4.29 16.23
N GLU A 99 3.71 -5.60 16.42
CA GLU A 99 2.89 -6.10 17.52
C GLU A 99 3.45 -5.64 18.88
N ASN A 100 4.76 -5.76 19.06
CA ASN A 100 5.46 -5.29 20.26
C ASN A 100 5.42 -3.77 20.45
N GLN A 101 5.25 -3.01 19.35
CA GLN A 101 5.23 -1.54 19.34
C GLN A 101 3.83 -0.95 19.13
N LEU A 102 2.78 -1.78 19.05
CA LEU A 102 1.47 -1.36 18.57
C LEU A 102 0.87 -0.24 19.43
N ASN A 103 1.10 -0.30 20.75
CA ASN A 103 0.67 0.72 21.69
C ASN A 103 1.38 2.07 21.51
N CYS A 104 2.64 2.05 21.06
CA CYS A 104 3.37 3.27 20.71
C CYS A 104 2.85 3.86 19.39
N LEU A 105 2.69 3.00 18.38
CA LEU A 105 2.22 3.38 17.05
C LEU A 105 0.81 3.96 17.08
N LYS A 106 -0.13 3.37 17.83
CA LYS A 106 -1.48 3.92 18.05
C LYS A 106 -1.48 5.33 18.66
N LYS A 107 -0.48 5.64 19.50
CA LYS A 107 -0.35 6.97 20.12
C LYS A 107 0.26 7.99 19.17
N ALA A 108 1.19 7.56 18.31
CA ALA A 108 1.87 8.43 17.35
C ALA A 108 1.08 8.65 16.05
N SER A 109 0.27 7.66 15.65
CA SER A 109 -0.44 7.66 14.37
C SER A 109 -1.39 8.85 14.15
N PRO A 110 -2.08 9.42 15.18
CA PRO A 110 -2.93 10.58 14.95
C PRO A 110 -2.14 11.81 14.51
N ASP A 111 -0.88 11.93 14.93
CA ASP A 111 -0.03 13.05 14.54
C ASP A 111 0.55 12.84 13.13
N VAL A 112 0.80 11.59 12.76
CA VAL A 112 1.15 11.22 11.38
C VAL A 112 -0.01 11.49 10.44
N ASP A 113 -1.25 11.13 10.78
CA ASP A 113 -2.41 11.37 9.92
C ASP A 113 -2.72 12.87 9.74
N LYS A 114 -2.42 13.71 10.74
CA LYS A 114 -2.54 15.18 10.64
C LYS A 114 -1.43 15.78 9.79
N SER A 115 -0.25 15.17 9.82
CA SER A 115 0.83 15.56 8.93
C SER A 115 0.46 15.13 7.50
N LYS A 116 0.70 15.98 6.51
CA LYS A 116 0.46 15.60 5.09
C LYS A 116 1.50 14.59 4.58
N PHE A 117 2.05 13.74 5.47
CA PHE A 117 2.93 12.66 5.09
C PHE A 117 2.13 11.71 4.20
N VAL A 118 2.44 11.76 2.92
CA VAL A 118 1.90 10.82 1.95
C VAL A 118 2.74 9.56 2.09
N VAL A 119 2.13 8.39 2.04
CA VAL A 119 2.82 7.08 2.05
C VAL A 119 3.96 7.01 1.01
N PHE A 120 3.90 7.87 -0.01
CA PHE A 120 4.96 8.16 -0.98
C PHE A 120 6.33 8.50 -0.33
N ASP A 121 6.35 9.19 0.81
CA ASP A 121 7.58 9.58 1.51
C ASP A 121 8.25 8.38 2.20
N LEU A 122 7.49 7.36 2.61
CA LEU A 122 8.04 6.14 3.22
C LEU A 122 8.54 5.14 2.18
N ILE A 123 7.93 5.08 0.99
CA ILE A 123 8.41 4.24 -0.12
C ILE A 123 9.77 4.74 -0.63
N ASN A 124 9.99 6.07 -0.65
CA ASN A 124 11.30 6.66 -1.00
C ASN A 124 12.38 6.52 0.09
N PHE A 125 12.04 5.97 1.27
CA PHE A 125 13.03 5.71 2.32
C PHE A 125 13.61 4.29 2.25
N TRP A 126 12.99 3.39 1.47
CA TRP A 126 13.41 2.00 1.29
C TRP A 126 13.85 1.67 -0.15
N TYR A 127 14.23 2.70 -0.93
CA TYR A 127 14.92 2.59 -2.21
C TYR A 127 15.99 3.68 -2.36
#